data_AF-A0A157BD46-F1
#
_entry.id   AF-A0A157BD46-F1
#
_cell.length_a   1.000
_cell.length_b   1.000
_cell.length_c   1.000
_cell.angle_alpha   90.00
_cell.angle_beta   90.00
_cell.angle_gamma   90.00
#
_symmetry.space_group_name_H-M   'P 1'
#
loop_
_entity.id
_entity.type
_entity.pdbx_description
1 polymer ?
#
loop_
_entity_poly.entity_id
_entity_poly.type
_entity_poly.pdbx_seq_one_letter_code
_entity_poly.pdbx_strand_id
1 'polypeptide(L)'
;MSGTQAILGLDKGDDKLAAIRQQARDIGATTAFSPGDVARTQTTLARSGYNADDVLAATGSTVNLSLAADVDIAEAADIITNMQSAFNLPTTEIERVADVMTKGFTSSNTGLVDLGEAMKYVAPIAEAAGASIEDTTAMLGILADNGIKGSMAGTGASAIFNRLQAPMGKAVEAI
;
A
#
# COMPACT_ATOMS: atom_id res chain seq x y z
N MET A 1 -4.27 12.90 24.46
CA MET A 1 -3.15 12.10 23.95
C MET A 1 -3.61 11.58 22.59
N SER A 2 -2.90 11.87 21.50
CA SER A 2 -3.31 11.40 20.16
C SER A 2 -2.93 9.93 19.98
N GLY A 3 -3.61 9.21 19.07
CA GLY A 3 -3.28 7.81 18.77
C GLY A 3 -1.82 7.63 18.36
N THR A 4 -1.34 8.49 17.44
CA THR A 4 0.07 8.52 17.01
C THR A 4 1.05 8.71 18.17
N GLN A 5 0.71 9.54 19.16
CA GLN A 5 1.56 9.74 20.35
C GLN A 5 1.71 8.46 21.15
N ALA A 6 0.60 7.77 21.40
CA ALA A 6 0.59 6.54 22.20
C ALA A 6 1.35 5.40 21.50
N ILE A 7 1.20 5.28 20.18
CA ILE A 7 1.86 4.21 19.40
C ILE A 7 3.37 4.45 19.27
N LEU A 8 3.77 5.69 18.99
CA LEU A 8 5.19 6.04 18.83
C LEU A 8 5.91 6.20 20.17
N GLY A 9 5.21 6.14 21.30
CA GLY A 9 5.80 6.31 22.63
C GLY A 9 6.40 7.69 22.88
N LEU A 10 5.88 8.74 22.22
CA LEU A 10 6.45 10.09 22.28
C LEU A 10 5.90 10.89 23.48
N ASP A 11 6.80 11.64 24.12
CA ASP A 11 6.42 12.57 25.18
C ASP A 11 5.63 13.77 24.64
N LYS A 12 4.85 14.42 25.52
CA LYS A 12 4.00 15.55 25.12
C LYS A 12 4.79 16.72 24.52
N GLY A 13 6.02 16.92 24.98
CA GLY A 13 6.93 17.98 24.53
C GLY A 13 7.97 17.52 23.51
N ASP A 14 7.81 16.32 22.94
CA ASP A 14 8.74 15.79 21.94
C ASP A 14 8.63 16.59 20.62
N ASP A 15 9.77 16.99 20.06
CA ASP A 15 9.84 17.78 18.83
C ASP A 15 9.26 17.03 17.62
N LYS A 16 9.41 15.70 17.56
CA LYS A 16 8.83 14.90 16.47
C LYS A 16 7.32 14.84 16.58
N LEU A 17 6.78 14.75 17.79
CA LEU A 17 5.34 14.82 18.00
C LEU A 17 4.78 16.20 17.59
N ALA A 18 5.52 17.27 17.87
CA ALA A 18 5.16 18.61 17.42
C ALA A 18 5.17 18.71 15.88
N ALA A 19 6.21 18.16 15.23
CA ALA A 19 6.34 18.11 13.78
C ALA A 19 5.20 17.32 13.12
N ILE A 20 4.86 16.13 13.63
CA ILE A 20 3.75 15.29 13.13
C ILE A 20 2.43 16.06 13.17
N ARG A 21 2.15 16.73 14.30
CA ARG A 21 0.96 17.56 14.47
C ARG A 21 0.96 18.78 13.54
N GLN A 22 2.12 19.37 13.31
CA GLN A 22 2.25 20.52 12.41
C GLN A 22 1.99 20.10 10.96
N GLN A 23 2.61 19.02 10.51
CA GLN A 23 2.37 18.46 9.18
C GLN A 23 0.89 18.16 8.94
N ALA A 24 0.18 17.61 9.92
CA ALA A 24 -1.27 17.38 9.81
C ALA A 24 -2.08 18.68 9.60
N ARG A 25 -1.69 19.76 10.27
CA ARG A 25 -2.32 21.09 10.07
C ARG A 25 -1.98 21.67 8.71
N ASP A 26 -0.73 21.57 8.28
CA ASP A 26 -0.25 22.14 7.03
C ASP A 26 -0.93 21.47 5.83
N ILE A 27 -0.93 20.13 5.80
CA ILE A 27 -1.63 19.35 4.76
C ILE A 27 -3.13 19.68 4.78
N GLY A 28 -3.73 19.79 5.97
CA GLY A 28 -5.14 20.13 6.07
C GLY A 28 -5.49 21.56 5.67
N ALA A 29 -4.49 22.46 5.59
CA ALA A 29 -4.66 23.82 5.08
C ALA A 29 -4.44 23.92 3.57
N THR A 30 -3.67 23.00 2.96
CA THR A 30 -3.29 23.05 1.55
C THR A 30 -3.99 22.02 0.66
N THR A 31 -4.75 21.08 1.25
CA THR A 31 -5.44 20.00 0.53
C THR A 31 -6.91 19.93 0.93
N ALA A 32 -7.66 19.01 0.32
CA ALA A 32 -9.05 18.76 0.66
C ALA A 32 -9.24 17.97 1.98
N PHE A 33 -8.17 17.41 2.56
CA PHE A 33 -8.27 16.60 3.78
C PHE A 33 -8.32 17.46 5.03
N SER A 34 -9.06 17.04 6.06
CA SER A 34 -9.00 17.74 7.34
C SER A 34 -7.72 17.37 8.11
N PRO A 35 -7.23 18.21 9.05
CA PRO A 35 -6.15 17.82 9.94
C PRO A 35 -6.43 16.53 10.74
N GLY A 36 -7.71 16.22 10.99
CA GLY A 36 -8.14 14.98 11.62
C GLY A 36 -7.90 13.75 10.73
N ASP A 37 -8.15 13.86 9.43
CA ASP A 37 -7.92 12.78 8.46
C ASP A 37 -6.43 12.47 8.31
N VAL A 38 -5.61 13.53 8.28
CA VAL A 38 -4.15 13.38 8.25
C VAL A 38 -3.64 12.75 9.55
N ALA A 39 -4.16 13.16 10.71
CA ALA A 39 -3.79 12.55 11.99
C ALA A 39 -4.21 11.06 12.09
N ARG A 40 -5.38 10.68 11.54
CA ARG A 40 -5.79 9.27 11.42
C ARG A 40 -4.80 8.49 10.55
N THR A 41 -4.42 9.05 9.41
CA THR A 41 -3.44 8.48 8.49
C THR A 41 -2.08 8.26 9.15
N GLN A 42 -1.54 9.28 9.81
CA GLN A 42 -0.29 9.18 10.57
C GLN A 42 -0.37 8.12 11.68
N THR A 43 -1.56 7.96 12.29
CA THR A 43 -1.79 6.89 13.25
C THR A 43 -1.75 5.51 12.58
N THR A 44 -2.33 5.35 11.39
CA THR A 44 -2.26 4.10 10.60
C THR A 44 -0.81 3.77 10.24
N LEU A 45 -0.05 4.72 9.71
CA LEU A 45 1.39 4.55 9.41
C LEU A 45 2.16 4.09 10.66
N ALA A 46 1.96 4.75 11.80
CA ALA A 46 2.60 4.35 13.06
C ALA A 46 2.20 2.92 13.50
N ARG A 47 0.93 2.52 13.34
CA ARG A 47 0.50 1.13 13.65
C ARG A 47 1.15 0.11 12.72
N SER A 48 1.43 0.49 11.48
CA SER A 48 2.12 -0.35 10.49
C SER A 48 3.63 -0.43 10.74
N GLY A 49 4.13 0.07 11.87
CA GLY A 49 5.53 -0.09 12.30
C GLY A 49 6.45 1.08 11.94
N TYR A 50 5.90 2.17 11.41
CA TYR A 50 6.69 3.35 11.06
C TYR A 50 7.14 4.06 12.34
N ASN A 51 8.42 4.43 12.38
CA ASN A 51 8.92 5.34 13.41
C ASN A 51 8.45 6.79 13.12
N ALA A 52 8.72 7.72 14.05
CA ALA A 52 8.26 9.10 13.91
C ALA A 52 8.79 9.83 12.65
N ASP A 53 10.02 9.56 12.23
CA ASP A 53 10.62 10.16 11.03
C ASP A 53 10.02 9.54 9.77
N ASP A 54 9.82 8.22 9.77
CA ASP A 54 9.18 7.50 8.67
C ASP A 54 7.72 7.96 8.49
N VAL A 55 6.98 8.21 9.58
CA VAL A 55 5.61 8.75 9.51
C VAL A 55 5.61 10.12 8.80
N LEU A 56 6.54 11.00 9.16
CA LEU A 56 6.66 12.32 8.54
C LEU A 56 6.99 12.19 7.05
N ALA A 57 7.92 11.30 6.69
CA ALA A 57 8.32 11.08 5.30
C ALA A 57 7.17 10.47 4.47
N ALA A 58 6.49 9.46 5.00
CA ALA A 58 5.46 8.71 4.30
C ALA A 58 4.15 9.48 4.08
N THR A 59 3.81 10.39 5.01
CA THR A 59 2.51 11.08 4.98
C THR A 59 2.28 11.82 3.65
N GLY A 60 3.31 12.48 3.11
CA GLY A 60 3.20 13.19 1.83
C GLY A 60 2.90 12.26 0.65
N SER A 61 3.62 11.14 0.54
CA SER A 61 3.39 10.14 -0.50
C SER A 61 1.99 9.54 -0.41
N THR A 62 1.49 9.28 0.81
CA THR A 62 0.13 8.80 1.03
C THR A 62 -0.94 9.81 0.62
N VAL A 63 -0.74 11.11 0.92
CA VAL A 63 -1.64 12.19 0.45
C VAL A 63 -1.68 12.20 -1.07
N ASN A 64 -0.52 12.19 -1.73
CA ASN A 64 -0.44 12.28 -3.18
C ASN A 64 -1.11 11.08 -3.85
N LEU A 65 -0.89 9.88 -3.33
CA LEU A 65 -1.55 8.67 -3.80
C LEU A 65 -3.07 8.75 -3.65
N SER A 66 -3.54 9.18 -2.49
CA SER A 66 -4.96 9.35 -2.19
C SER A 66 -5.64 10.34 -3.13
N LEU A 67 -4.97 11.46 -3.43
CA LEU A 67 -5.44 12.44 -4.42
C LEU A 67 -5.44 11.86 -5.84
N ALA A 68 -4.42 11.10 -6.22
CA ALA A 68 -4.33 10.50 -7.55
C ALA A 68 -5.37 9.40 -7.79
N ALA A 69 -5.70 8.65 -6.73
CA ALA A 69 -6.66 7.56 -6.76
C ALA A 69 -8.11 7.98 -6.47
N ASP A 70 -8.33 9.23 -6.03
CA ASP A 70 -9.62 9.74 -5.56
C ASP A 70 -10.23 8.88 -4.44
N VAL A 71 -9.42 8.55 -3.42
CA VAL A 71 -9.83 7.74 -2.25
C VAL A 71 -9.51 8.43 -0.92
N ASP A 72 -10.09 7.98 0.19
CA ASP A 72 -9.74 8.49 1.53
C ASP A 72 -8.25 8.22 1.84
N ILE A 73 -7.60 9.21 2.44
CA ILE A 73 -6.17 9.15 2.74
C ILE A 73 -5.82 8.00 3.70
N ALA A 74 -6.69 7.66 4.65
CA ALA A 74 -6.44 6.54 5.55
C ALA A 74 -6.61 5.18 4.85
N GLU A 75 -7.51 5.10 3.86
CA GLU A 75 -7.66 3.92 3.00
C GLU A 75 -6.43 3.73 2.10
N ALA A 76 -5.95 4.81 1.47
CA ALA A 76 -4.71 4.78 0.70
C ALA A 76 -3.54 4.29 1.57
N ALA A 77 -3.42 4.79 2.81
CA ALA A 77 -2.40 4.39 3.77
C ALA A 77 -2.47 2.90 4.11
N ASP A 78 -3.67 2.38 4.37
CA ASP A 78 -3.88 0.97 4.67
C ASP A 78 -3.45 0.10 3.49
N ILE A 79 -3.84 0.46 2.27
CA ILE A 79 -3.46 -0.28 1.06
C ILE A 79 -1.93 -0.33 0.93
N ILE A 80 -1.23 0.81 0.91
CA ILE A 80 0.21 0.81 0.65
C ILE A 80 1.05 0.22 1.77
N THR A 81 0.65 0.36 3.03
CA THR A 81 1.37 -0.27 4.15
C THR A 81 1.18 -1.78 4.15
N ASN A 82 -0.01 -2.26 3.79
CA ASN A 82 -0.25 -3.69 3.57
C ASN A 82 0.57 -4.22 2.38
N MET A 83 0.67 -3.46 1.28
CA MET A 83 1.49 -3.85 0.12
C MET A 83 2.97 -3.93 0.47
N GLN A 84 3.49 -2.90 1.13
CA GLN A 84 4.87 -2.86 1.59
C GLN A 84 5.19 -4.07 2.48
N SER A 85 4.29 -4.39 3.42
CA SER A 85 4.42 -5.56 4.30
C SER A 85 4.38 -6.88 3.52
N ALA A 86 3.46 -7.02 2.57
CA ALA A 86 3.29 -8.25 1.79
C ALA A 86 4.49 -8.57 0.89
N PHE A 87 5.23 -7.55 0.46
CA PHE A 87 6.46 -7.68 -0.34
C PHE A 87 7.75 -7.59 0.50
N ASN A 88 7.66 -7.62 1.83
CA ASN A 88 8.79 -7.49 2.75
C ASN A 88 9.66 -6.24 2.47
N LEU A 89 9.04 -5.15 2.03
CA LEU A 89 9.73 -3.89 1.71
C LEU A 89 9.91 -3.05 2.98
N PRO A 90 11.05 -2.35 3.15
CA PRO A 90 11.26 -1.47 4.29
C PRO A 90 10.35 -0.23 4.23
N THR A 91 10.05 0.36 5.40
CA THR A 91 9.21 1.57 5.54
C THR A 91 9.67 2.73 4.67
N THR A 92 10.98 2.83 4.44
CA THR A 92 11.63 3.84 3.59
C THR A 92 11.28 3.73 2.10
N GLU A 93 10.75 2.60 1.64
CA GLU A 93 10.37 2.37 0.23
C GLU A 93 8.89 2.71 -0.05
N ILE A 94 8.19 3.36 0.89
CA ILE A 94 6.75 3.65 0.74
C ILE A 94 6.42 4.52 -0.47
N GLU A 95 7.32 5.44 -0.84
CA GLU A 95 7.19 6.27 -2.03
C GLU A 95 7.22 5.40 -3.30
N ARG A 96 8.15 4.46 -3.39
CA ARG A 96 8.20 3.49 -4.50
C ARG A 96 6.93 2.65 -4.57
N VAL A 97 6.41 2.17 -3.44
CA VAL A 97 5.14 1.42 -3.40
C VAL A 97 4.00 2.29 -3.92
N ALA A 98 3.88 3.53 -3.45
CA ALA A 98 2.86 4.47 -3.91
C ALA A 98 2.98 4.75 -5.43
N ASP A 99 4.20 4.93 -5.94
CA ASP A 99 4.47 5.16 -7.36
C ASP A 99 4.10 3.95 -8.23
N VAL A 100 4.45 2.74 -7.80
CA VAL A 100 4.12 1.49 -8.51
C VAL A 100 2.61 1.30 -8.58
N MET A 101 1.91 1.50 -7.47
CA MET A 101 0.45 1.41 -7.44
C MET A 101 -0.20 2.50 -8.30
N THR A 102 0.29 3.74 -8.20
CA THR A 102 -0.15 4.86 -9.04
C THR A 102 0.04 4.55 -10.51
N LYS A 103 1.22 4.06 -10.89
CA LYS A 103 1.50 3.67 -12.27
C LYS A 103 0.55 2.56 -12.71
N GLY A 104 0.35 1.54 -11.88
CA GLY A 104 -0.55 0.43 -12.13
C GLY A 104 -1.96 0.89 -12.48
N PHE A 105 -2.61 1.70 -11.63
CA PHE A 105 -3.99 2.11 -11.88
C PHE A 105 -4.12 3.23 -12.91
N THR A 106 -3.10 4.06 -13.12
CA THR A 106 -3.17 5.12 -14.15
C THR A 106 -2.88 4.60 -15.56
N SER A 107 -2.21 3.45 -15.70
CA SER A 107 -1.88 2.87 -17.00
C SER A 107 -2.71 1.64 -17.37
N SER A 108 -3.71 1.27 -16.57
CA SER A 108 -4.60 0.15 -16.87
C SER A 108 -6.02 0.47 -16.44
N ASN A 109 -6.99 -0.32 -16.91
CA ASN A 109 -8.39 -0.16 -16.55
C ASN A 109 -8.67 -0.66 -15.11
N THR A 110 -8.08 -0.04 -14.08
CA THR A 110 -8.30 -0.39 -12.66
C THR A 110 -8.23 0.84 -11.76
N GLY A 111 -8.42 0.66 -10.45
CA GLY A 111 -8.26 1.68 -9.42
C GLY A 111 -7.38 1.18 -8.29
N LEU A 112 -6.98 2.09 -7.40
CA LEU A 112 -6.16 1.72 -6.23
C LEU A 112 -6.86 0.66 -5.35
N VAL A 113 -8.17 0.81 -5.12
CA VAL A 113 -8.96 -0.14 -4.32
C VAL A 113 -8.96 -1.53 -4.95
N ASP A 114 -9.25 -1.62 -6.26
CA ASP A 114 -9.22 -2.88 -7.01
C ASP A 114 -7.84 -3.53 -6.97
N LEU A 115 -6.77 -2.76 -7.15
CA LEU A 115 -5.40 -3.28 -7.05
C LEU A 115 -5.10 -3.77 -5.63
N GLY A 116 -5.49 -3.00 -4.60
CA GLY A 116 -5.34 -3.38 -3.21
C GLY A 116 -6.10 -4.68 -2.89
N GLU A 117 -7.31 -4.84 -3.40
CA GLU A 117 -8.08 -6.09 -3.27
C GLU A 117 -7.40 -7.27 -3.95
N ALA A 118 -6.94 -7.09 -5.19
CA ALA A 118 -6.25 -8.13 -5.93
C ALA A 118 -4.96 -8.56 -5.22
N MET A 119 -4.16 -7.59 -4.79
CA MET A 119 -2.88 -7.81 -4.13
C MET A 119 -3.00 -8.56 -2.80
N LYS A 120 -4.10 -8.40 -2.04
CA LYS A 120 -4.36 -9.21 -0.83
C LYS A 120 -4.25 -10.71 -1.08
N TYR A 121 -4.59 -11.16 -2.29
CA TYR A 121 -4.52 -12.57 -2.67
C TYR A 121 -3.20 -12.97 -3.33
N VAL A 122 -2.62 -12.09 -4.14
CA VAL A 122 -1.45 -12.44 -4.97
C VAL A 122 -0.12 -12.07 -4.33
N ALA A 123 -0.02 -10.96 -3.59
CA ALA A 123 1.26 -10.42 -3.15
C ALA A 123 2.12 -11.41 -2.34
N PRO A 124 1.60 -12.12 -1.31
CA PRO A 124 2.42 -13.07 -0.55
C PRO A 124 2.92 -14.26 -1.38
N ILE A 125 2.14 -14.66 -2.40
CA ILE A 125 2.48 -15.79 -3.28
C ILE A 125 3.50 -15.35 -4.33
N ALA A 126 3.34 -14.14 -4.86
CA ALA A 126 4.26 -13.52 -5.81
C ALA A 126 5.63 -13.28 -5.17
N GLU A 127 5.66 -12.72 -3.96
CA GLU A 127 6.88 -12.50 -3.19
C GLU A 127 7.60 -13.83 -2.94
N ALA A 128 6.88 -14.86 -2.50
CA ALA A 128 7.45 -16.20 -2.31
C ALA A 128 7.97 -16.83 -3.62
N ALA A 129 7.40 -16.44 -4.78
CA ALA A 129 7.88 -16.82 -6.11
C ALA A 129 9.13 -16.04 -6.56
N GLY A 130 9.55 -15.03 -5.80
CA GLY A 130 10.60 -14.08 -6.17
C GLY A 130 10.16 -12.98 -7.13
N ALA A 131 8.86 -12.78 -7.31
CA ALA A 131 8.34 -11.70 -8.14
C ALA A 131 8.29 -10.36 -7.39
N SER A 132 8.56 -9.27 -8.11
CA SER A 132 8.54 -7.93 -7.55
C SER A 132 7.12 -7.36 -7.44
N ILE A 133 6.95 -6.28 -6.67
CA ILE A 133 5.70 -5.52 -6.64
C ILE A 133 5.38 -4.94 -8.02
N GLU A 134 6.39 -4.52 -8.79
CA GLU A 134 6.25 -4.02 -10.15
C GLU A 134 5.68 -5.07 -11.10
N ASP A 135 6.29 -6.27 -11.13
CA ASP A 135 5.85 -7.36 -12.02
C ASP A 135 4.43 -7.81 -11.67
N THR A 136 4.14 -7.90 -10.36
CA THR A 136 2.83 -8.30 -9.88
C THR A 136 1.78 -7.26 -10.23
N THR A 137 2.08 -5.96 -10.04
CA THR A 137 1.18 -4.86 -10.40
C THR A 137 0.95 -4.81 -11.90
N ALA A 138 1.99 -5.00 -12.71
CA ALA A 138 1.87 -5.04 -14.18
C ALA A 138 0.98 -6.20 -14.63
N MET A 139 1.15 -7.40 -14.06
CA MET A 139 0.29 -8.54 -14.36
C MET A 139 -1.17 -8.26 -14.00
N LEU A 140 -1.44 -7.65 -12.84
CA LEU A 140 -2.79 -7.26 -12.44
C LEU A 140 -3.38 -6.19 -13.37
N GLY A 141 -2.56 -5.24 -13.84
CA GLY A 141 -2.98 -4.25 -14.84
C GLY A 141 -3.41 -4.90 -16.15
N ILE A 142 -2.65 -5.88 -16.65
CA ILE A 142 -3.01 -6.64 -17.86
C ILE A 142 -4.34 -7.38 -17.67
N LEU A 143 -4.56 -8.01 -16.51
CA LEU A 143 -5.83 -8.67 -16.21
C LEU A 143 -6.98 -7.66 -16.19
N ALA A 144 -6.75 -6.48 -15.60
CA ALA A 144 -7.75 -5.43 -15.49
C ALA A 144 -8.14 -4.82 -16.85
N ASP A 145 -7.19 -4.67 -17.78
CA ASP A 145 -7.44 -4.27 -19.17
C ASP A 145 -8.34 -5.28 -19.91
N ASN A 146 -8.30 -6.55 -19.50
CA ASN A 146 -9.19 -7.61 -19.99
C ASN A 146 -10.48 -7.75 -19.17
N GLY A 147 -10.78 -6.79 -18.28
CA GLY A 147 -11.99 -6.76 -17.46
C GLY A 147 -11.96 -7.64 -16.22
N ILE A 148 -10.82 -8.26 -15.88
CA ILE A 148 -10.65 -9.08 -14.68
C ILE A 148 -9.97 -8.21 -13.61
N LYS A 149 -10.72 -7.76 -12.61
CA LYS A 149 -10.26 -6.80 -11.58
C LYS A 149 -10.48 -7.33 -10.16
N GLY A 150 -9.95 -6.63 -9.17
CA GLY A 150 -10.18 -6.90 -7.75
C GLY A 150 -9.81 -8.33 -7.35
N SER A 151 -10.60 -8.90 -6.45
CA SER A 151 -10.42 -10.28 -5.96
C SER A 151 -10.29 -11.36 -7.05
N MET A 152 -10.97 -11.22 -8.19
CA MET A 152 -10.85 -12.16 -9.31
C MET A 152 -9.47 -12.11 -9.96
N ALA A 153 -8.93 -10.91 -10.17
CA ALA A 153 -7.58 -10.72 -10.70
C ALA A 153 -6.54 -11.31 -9.75
N GLY A 154 -6.68 -11.00 -8.46
CA GLY A 154 -5.82 -11.54 -7.41
C GLY A 154 -5.80 -13.07 -7.40
N THR A 155 -6.98 -13.71 -7.36
CA THR A 155 -7.10 -15.17 -7.33
C THR A 155 -6.53 -15.83 -8.58
N GLY A 156 -6.81 -15.27 -9.77
CA GLY A 156 -6.28 -15.78 -11.03
C GLY A 156 -4.76 -15.67 -11.10
N ALA A 157 -4.21 -14.53 -10.69
CA ALA A 157 -2.78 -14.28 -10.62
C ALA A 157 -2.07 -15.22 -9.63
N SER A 158 -2.64 -15.44 -8.44
CA SER A 158 -2.14 -16.42 -7.46
C SER A 158 -2.08 -17.83 -8.04
N ALA A 159 -3.08 -18.23 -8.83
CA ALA A 159 -3.07 -19.53 -9.49
C ALA A 159 -1.95 -19.65 -10.53
N ILE A 160 -1.61 -18.57 -11.23
CA ILE A 160 -0.48 -18.53 -12.16
C ILE A 160 0.84 -18.73 -11.40
N PHE A 161 1.09 -17.95 -10.36
CA PHE A 161 2.33 -18.09 -9.57
C PHE A 161 2.47 -19.48 -8.93
N ASN A 162 1.39 -20.03 -8.37
CA ASN A 162 1.40 -21.39 -7.82
C ASN A 162 1.75 -22.45 -8.88
N ARG A 163 1.28 -22.30 -10.13
CA ARG A 163 1.62 -23.22 -11.22
C ARG A 163 3.06 -23.07 -11.68
N LEU A 164 3.62 -21.86 -11.66
CA LEU A 164 5.02 -21.62 -12.01
C LEU A 164 5.99 -22.14 -10.94
N GLN A 165 5.59 -22.08 -9.67
CA GLN A 165 6.37 -22.63 -8.55
C GLN A 165 6.24 -24.15 -8.41
N ALA A 166 5.17 -24.75 -8.95
CA ALA A 166 4.99 -26.19 -8.89
C ALA A 166 6.12 -26.89 -9.66
N PRO A 167 6.77 -27.93 -9.10
CA PRO A 167 7.73 -28.73 -9.85
C PRO A 167 7.05 -29.26 -11.12
N MET A 168 7.71 -29.12 -12.27
CA MET A 168 7.25 -29.51 -13.62
C MET A 168 6.89 -31.01 -13.80
N GLY A 169 6.74 -31.80 -12.73
CA GLY A 169 6.46 -33.24 -12.77
C GLY A 169 5.15 -33.70 -12.11
N LYS A 170 4.47 -32.89 -11.28
CA LYS A 170 3.28 -33.37 -10.54
C LYS A 170 1.95 -33.28 -11.30
N ALA A 171 1.92 -32.62 -12.46
CA ALA A 171 0.73 -32.59 -13.30
C ALA A 171 0.47 -33.92 -14.03
N VAL A 172 1.46 -34.82 -14.11
CA VAL A 172 1.36 -36.10 -14.83
C VAL A 172 1.01 -37.28 -13.90
N GLU A 173 1.10 -37.13 -12.57
CA GLU A 173 0.76 -38.20 -11.61
C GLU A 173 -0.73 -38.20 -11.16
N ALA A 174 -1.53 -37.25 -11.64
CA ALA A 174 -2.95 -37.11 -11.26
C ALA A 174 -3.94 -37.62 -12.33
N ILE A 175 -3.47 -38.38 -13.32
CA ILE A 175 -4.27 -39.09 -14.34
C ILE A 175 -3.89 -40.56 -14.28
#